data_AF-A0A428HLT4-F1
#
_entry.id   AF-A0A428HLT4-F1
#
_cell.length_a   1.000
_cell.length_b   1.000
_cell.length_c   1.000
_cell.angle_alpha   90.00
_cell.angle_beta   90.00
_cell.angle_gamma   90.00
#
_symmetry.space_group_name_H-M   'P 1'
#
loop_
_entity.id
_entity.type
_entity.pdbx_description
1 polymer ?
#
loop_
_entity_poly.entity_id
_entity_poly.type
_entity_poly.pdbx_seq_one_letter_code
_entity_poly.pdbx_strand_id
1 'polypeptide(L)'
;MKFVKKIVNSATENILLQIETISQISSILAIVLGALAAFLESKSDTKIWQILFISLMWLGIILILYLRFVSNKVIYLMLHDAMNLELYEAMFKVESEKSIKLYRATYQEYFHFIKGQLYYLKGDFQSAKENLSKINFKKIWKRFRTYLFLESTFYQLLVSIHLQDEKNIPLFEE
;
A
#
# COMPACT_ATOMS: atom_id res chain seq x y z
N MET A 1 -20.67 -10.36 -1.51
CA MET A 1 -19.39 -9.61 -1.66
C MET A 1 -18.74 -9.19 -0.33
N LYS A 2 -19.45 -8.55 0.61
CA LYS A 2 -18.92 -8.20 1.96
C LYS A 2 -18.37 -9.40 2.76
N PHE A 3 -19.01 -10.56 2.65
CA PHE A 3 -18.61 -11.76 3.39
C PHE A 3 -17.32 -12.39 2.84
N VAL A 4 -17.19 -12.46 1.51
CA VAL A 4 -15.96 -12.93 0.84
C VAL A 4 -14.80 -11.99 1.15
N LYS A 5 -15.00 -10.67 1.09
CA LYS A 5 -13.98 -9.69 1.45
C LYS A 5 -13.56 -9.76 2.93
N LYS A 6 -14.50 -10.08 3.83
CA LYS A 6 -14.23 -10.31 5.26
C LYS A 6 -13.46 -11.61 5.51
N ILE A 7 -13.80 -12.70 4.82
CA ILE A 7 -13.09 -13.98 4.90
C ILE A 7 -11.67 -13.87 4.33
N VAL A 8 -11.52 -13.18 3.19
CA VAL A 8 -10.20 -12.93 2.57
C VAL A 8 -9.34 -12.07 3.50
N ASN A 9 -9.86 -10.95 4.02
CA ASN A 9 -9.11 -10.13 4.98
C ASN A 9 -8.74 -10.90 6.26
N SER A 10 -9.66 -11.68 6.84
CA SER A 10 -9.34 -12.47 8.05
C SER A 10 -8.36 -13.60 7.76
N ALA A 11 -8.43 -14.20 6.57
CA ALA A 11 -7.50 -15.25 6.16
C ALA A 11 -6.08 -14.69 6.00
N THR A 12 -5.93 -13.52 5.38
CA THR A 12 -4.61 -12.90 5.17
C THR A 12 -4.01 -12.36 6.47
N GLU A 13 -4.82 -11.80 7.37
CA GLU A 13 -4.39 -11.41 8.72
C GLU A 13 -3.92 -12.64 9.55
N ASN A 14 -4.67 -13.73 9.48
CA ASN A 14 -4.31 -14.98 10.16
C ASN A 14 -3.02 -15.60 9.57
N ILE A 15 -2.82 -15.53 8.25
CA ILE A 15 -1.57 -15.94 7.59
C ILE A 15 -0.40 -15.10 8.12
N LEU A 16 -0.57 -13.78 8.29
CA LEU A 16 0.47 -12.91 8.82
C LEU A 16 0.84 -13.27 10.26
N LEU A 17 -0.18 -13.50 11.10
CA LEU A 17 0.01 -13.94 12.49
C LEU A 17 0.71 -15.30 12.56
N GLN A 18 0.39 -16.24 11.69
CA GLN A 18 1.08 -17.53 11.61
C GLN A 18 2.54 -17.37 11.19
N ILE A 19 2.84 -16.54 10.17
CA ILE A 19 4.21 -16.25 9.73
C ILE A 19 5.02 -15.61 10.87
N GLU A 20 4.45 -14.64 11.58
CA GLU A 20 5.07 -13.99 12.73
C GLU A 20 5.33 -14.99 13.87
N THR A 21 4.36 -15.84 14.19
CA THR A 21 4.50 -16.88 15.22
C THR A 21 5.63 -17.85 14.87
N ILE A 22 5.69 -18.32 13.62
CA ILE A 22 6.76 -19.22 13.15
C ILE A 22 8.12 -18.52 13.18
N SER A 23 8.18 -17.24 12.79
CA SER A 23 9.39 -16.43 12.84
C SER A 23 9.93 -16.27 14.27
N GLN A 24 9.05 -15.99 15.24
CA GLN A 24 9.41 -15.87 16.64
C GLN A 24 9.90 -17.20 17.24
N ILE A 25 9.20 -18.31 16.97
CA ILE A 25 9.62 -19.64 17.40
C ILE A 25 10.99 -19.99 16.80
N SER A 26 11.18 -19.71 15.50
CA SER A 26 12.46 -19.96 14.81
C SER A 26 13.59 -19.12 15.39
N SER A 27 13.30 -17.87 15.79
CA SER A 27 14.27 -16.97 16.44
C SER A 27 14.70 -17.50 17.81
N ILE A 28 13.75 -17.93 18.62
CA ILE A 28 14.03 -18.53 19.94
C ILE A 28 14.87 -19.81 19.76
N LEU A 29 14.49 -20.68 18.83
CA LEU A 29 15.25 -21.89 18.51
C LEU A 29 16.69 -21.59 18.07
N ALA A 30 16.88 -20.62 17.18
CA ALA A 30 18.21 -20.22 16.73
C ALA A 30 19.09 -19.73 17.89
N ILE A 31 18.53 -18.93 18.81
CA ILE A 31 19.25 -18.45 20.00
C ILE A 31 19.65 -19.62 20.92
N VAL A 32 18.73 -20.55 21.18
CA VAL A 32 19.00 -21.74 22.01
C VAL A 32 20.10 -22.60 21.39
N LEU A 33 20.05 -22.82 20.07
CA LEU A 33 21.07 -23.58 19.34
C LEU A 33 22.43 -22.89 19.39
N GLY A 34 22.46 -21.56 19.26
CA GLY A 34 23.69 -20.76 19.41
C GLY A 34 24.30 -20.87 20.81
N ALA A 35 23.46 -20.79 21.86
CA ALA A 35 23.91 -20.94 23.25
C ALA A 35 24.46 -22.36 23.53
N LEU A 36 23.79 -23.39 23.02
CA LEU A 36 24.26 -24.78 23.12
C LEU A 36 25.60 -24.99 22.40
N ALA A 37 25.75 -24.44 21.21
CA ALA A 37 27.02 -24.48 20.48
C ALA A 37 28.15 -23.79 21.26
N ALA A 38 27.89 -22.62 21.85
CA ALA A 38 28.88 -21.90 22.65
C ALA A 38 29.30 -22.68 23.91
N PHE A 39 28.36 -23.38 24.56
CA PHE A 39 28.67 -24.23 25.72
C PHE A 39 29.56 -25.42 25.35
N LEU A 40 29.35 -26.02 24.17
CA LEU A 40 30.08 -27.19 23.70
C LEU A 40 31.52 -26.90 23.24
N GLU A 41 31.86 -25.64 22.96
CA GLU A 41 33.25 -25.22 22.63
C GLU A 41 34.25 -25.61 23.74
N SER A 42 33.80 -25.62 25.00
CA SER A 42 34.64 -25.95 26.16
C SER A 42 35.04 -27.43 26.25
N LYS A 43 34.48 -28.31 25.40
CA LYS A 43 34.69 -29.76 25.45
C LYS A 43 35.26 -30.28 24.13
N SER A 44 36.44 -30.91 24.18
CA SER A 44 37.16 -31.44 23.01
C SER A 44 36.37 -32.48 22.21
N ASP A 45 35.59 -33.30 22.91
CA ASP A 45 34.96 -34.49 22.33
C ASP A 45 33.61 -34.17 21.64
N THR A 46 33.17 -32.90 21.69
CA THR A 46 31.85 -32.47 21.19
C THR A 46 31.89 -31.58 19.95
N LYS A 47 33.06 -31.44 19.30
CA LYS A 47 33.23 -30.57 18.11
C LYS A 47 32.25 -30.85 16.97
N ILE A 48 31.93 -32.11 16.70
CA ILE A 48 30.96 -32.49 15.64
C ILE A 48 29.56 -31.95 15.98
N TRP A 49 29.13 -32.11 17.23
CA TRP A 49 27.84 -31.62 17.71
C TRP A 49 27.76 -30.09 17.68
N GLN A 50 28.85 -29.43 18.04
CA GLN A 50 28.95 -27.98 17.98
C GLN A 50 28.75 -27.44 16.56
N ILE A 51 29.46 -28.01 15.58
CA ILE A 51 29.31 -27.64 14.16
C ILE A 51 27.88 -27.88 13.69
N LEU A 52 27.25 -28.99 14.12
CA LEU A 52 25.88 -29.32 13.77
C LEU A 52 24.89 -28.27 14.30
N PHE A 53 25.02 -27.86 15.57
CA PHE A 53 24.16 -26.83 16.16
C PHE A 53 24.35 -25.45 15.52
N ILE A 54 25.59 -25.07 15.18
CA ILE A 54 25.88 -23.83 14.44
C ILE A 54 25.22 -23.88 13.06
N SER A 55 25.34 -25.00 12.34
CA SER A 55 24.70 -25.16 11.02
C SER A 55 23.18 -25.03 11.11
N LEU A 56 22.56 -25.67 12.12
CA LEU A 56 21.11 -25.61 12.34
C LEU A 56 20.65 -24.19 12.73
N MET A 57 21.44 -23.47 13.52
CA MET A 57 21.20 -22.05 13.84
C MET A 57 21.18 -21.18 12.58
N TRP A 58 22.16 -21.33 11.69
CA TRP A 58 22.22 -20.58 10.43
C TRP A 58 21.02 -20.87 9.52
N LEU A 59 20.56 -22.12 9.45
CA LEU A 59 19.33 -22.49 8.75
C LEU A 59 18.10 -21.77 9.34
N GLY A 60 18.01 -21.70 10.68
CA GLY A 60 16.97 -20.93 11.36
C GLY A 60 16.99 -19.44 11.01
N ILE A 61 18.18 -18.83 10.96
CA ILE A 61 18.35 -17.42 10.56
C ILE A 61 17.90 -17.18 9.11
N ILE A 62 18.27 -18.06 8.19
CA ILE A 62 17.84 -17.97 6.77
C ILE A 62 16.31 -18.08 6.68
N LEU A 63 15.69 -18.98 7.44
CA LEU A 63 14.24 -19.13 7.49
C LEU A 63 13.55 -17.86 7.99
N ILE A 64 14.06 -17.24 9.05
CA ILE A 64 13.53 -15.96 9.59
C ILE A 64 13.57 -14.85 8.53
N LEU A 65 14.71 -14.72 7.82
CA LEU A 65 14.85 -13.72 6.76
C LEU A 65 13.87 -13.97 5.61
N TYR A 66 13.68 -15.23 5.23
CA TYR A 66 12.71 -15.61 4.20
C TYR A 66 11.26 -15.30 4.63
N LEU A 67 10.88 -15.67 5.86
CA LEU A 67 9.56 -15.39 6.41
C LEU A 67 9.29 -13.87 6.48
N ARG A 68 10.29 -13.07 6.82
CA ARG A 68 10.18 -11.60 6.81
C ARG A 68 9.96 -11.04 5.42
N PHE A 69 10.64 -11.58 4.40
CA PHE A 69 10.43 -11.20 3.01
C PHE A 69 9.00 -11.52 2.53
N VAL A 70 8.50 -12.73 2.86
CA VAL A 70 7.13 -13.13 2.53
C VAL A 70 6.12 -12.24 3.27
N SER A 71 6.31 -12.01 4.56
CA SER A 71 5.45 -11.12 5.37
C SER A 71 5.35 -9.71 4.76
N ASN A 72 6.48 -9.12 4.35
CA ASN A 72 6.49 -7.81 3.69
C ASN A 72 5.70 -7.79 2.38
N LYS A 73 5.76 -8.85 1.57
CA LYS A 73 4.95 -8.97 0.36
C LYS A 73 3.46 -9.08 0.67
N VAL A 74 3.10 -9.87 1.67
CA VAL A 74 1.71 -10.01 2.10
C VAL A 74 1.18 -8.69 2.66
N ILE A 75 1.95 -7.99 3.51
CA ILE A 75 1.59 -6.65 4.01
C ILE A 75 1.42 -5.67 2.86
N TYR A 76 2.32 -5.66 1.88
CA TYR A 76 2.23 -4.79 0.73
C TYR A 76 0.95 -5.04 -0.09
N LEU A 77 0.63 -6.30 -0.36
CA LEU A 77 -0.61 -6.70 -1.04
C LEU A 77 -1.85 -6.32 -0.22
N MET A 78 -1.82 -6.56 1.10
CA MET A 78 -2.90 -6.14 1.99
C MET A 78 -3.03 -4.62 2.03
N LEU A 79 -1.95 -3.85 2.05
CA LEU A 79 -2.00 -2.39 2.06
C LEU A 79 -2.61 -1.87 0.75
N HIS A 80 -2.26 -2.51 -0.36
CA HIS A 80 -2.82 -2.25 -1.68
C HIS A 80 -4.32 -2.59 -1.76
N ASP A 81 -4.73 -3.77 -1.25
CA ASP A 81 -6.12 -4.23 -1.27
C ASP A 81 -7.00 -3.59 -0.17
N ALA A 82 -6.39 -3.15 0.93
CA ALA A 82 -7.04 -2.53 2.08
C ALA A 82 -7.07 -1.00 2.01
N MET A 83 -6.52 -0.38 0.96
CA MET A 83 -6.75 1.03 0.70
C MET A 83 -8.24 1.24 0.46
N ASN A 84 -8.93 1.61 1.54
CA ASN A 84 -10.37 1.75 1.55
C ASN A 84 -10.72 3.05 0.82
N LEU A 85 -10.88 2.94 -0.50
CA LEU A 85 -11.24 4.06 -1.38
C LEU A 85 -12.51 4.77 -0.93
N GLU A 86 -13.44 4.07 -0.28
CA GLU A 86 -14.65 4.69 0.30
C GLU A 86 -14.32 5.55 1.52
N LEU A 87 -13.44 5.06 2.41
CA LEU A 87 -12.97 5.84 3.57
C LEU A 87 -12.14 7.05 3.11
N TYR A 88 -11.28 6.86 2.11
CA TYR A 88 -10.50 7.93 1.50
C TYR A 88 -11.41 9.00 0.88
N GLU A 89 -12.40 8.60 0.08
CA GLU A 89 -13.41 9.53 -0.45
C GLU A 89 -14.17 10.25 0.68
N ALA A 90 -14.56 9.53 1.74
CA ALA A 90 -15.28 10.10 2.87
C ALA A 90 -14.47 11.16 3.61
N MET A 91 -13.15 10.98 3.77
CA MET A 91 -12.27 11.98 4.39
C MET A 91 -12.31 13.30 3.60
N PHE A 92 -12.08 13.27 2.29
CA PHE A 92 -12.11 14.47 1.45
C PHE A 92 -13.50 15.08 1.30
N LYS A 93 -14.55 14.25 1.34
CA LYS A 93 -15.93 14.73 1.40
C LYS A 93 -16.14 15.60 2.64
N VAL A 94 -15.73 15.09 3.81
CA VAL A 94 -15.84 15.81 5.08
C VAL A 94 -15.03 17.11 5.04
N GLU A 95 -13.81 17.10 4.48
CA GLU A 95 -13.02 18.33 4.30
C GLU A 95 -13.73 19.33 3.38
N SER A 96 -14.32 18.89 2.28
CA SER A 96 -15.05 19.75 1.35
C SER A 96 -16.31 20.38 1.97
N GLU A 97 -16.97 19.68 2.89
CA GLU A 97 -18.23 20.11 3.52
C GLU A 97 -17.98 20.94 4.78
N LYS A 98 -17.02 20.52 5.61
CA LYS A 98 -16.81 21.04 6.98
C LYS A 98 -15.61 21.96 7.13
N SER A 99 -14.81 22.18 6.09
CA SER A 99 -13.69 23.12 6.17
C SER A 99 -14.14 24.56 6.46
N ILE A 100 -13.19 25.32 7.03
CA ILE A 100 -13.32 26.75 7.28
C ILE A 100 -13.60 27.48 5.96
N LYS A 101 -14.49 28.48 6.01
CA LYS A 101 -15.00 29.22 4.84
C LYS A 101 -13.91 29.67 3.86
N LEU A 102 -12.74 30.09 4.37
CA LEU A 102 -11.60 30.53 3.56
C LEU A 102 -11.10 29.46 2.58
N TYR A 103 -11.05 28.20 3.01
CA TYR A 103 -10.48 27.09 2.23
C TYR A 103 -11.54 26.21 1.57
N ARG A 104 -12.81 26.38 1.94
CA ARG A 104 -13.92 25.53 1.50
C ARG A 104 -14.01 25.39 -0.01
N ALA A 105 -13.90 26.50 -0.73
CA ALA A 105 -13.92 26.47 -2.20
C ALA A 105 -12.78 25.64 -2.77
N THR A 106 -11.57 25.74 -2.20
CA THR A 106 -10.43 24.91 -2.63
C THR A 106 -10.68 23.43 -2.37
N TYR A 107 -11.19 23.06 -1.19
CA TYR A 107 -11.46 21.66 -0.87
C TYR A 107 -12.61 21.05 -1.69
N GLN A 108 -13.61 21.85 -2.09
CA GLN A 108 -14.66 21.39 -3.00
C GLN A 108 -14.12 21.05 -4.38
N GLU A 109 -13.26 21.90 -4.94
CA GLU A 109 -12.62 21.62 -6.23
C GLU A 109 -11.62 20.46 -6.14
N TYR A 110 -10.88 20.39 -5.03
CA TYR A 110 -9.98 19.26 -4.74
C TYR A 110 -10.75 17.94 -4.58
N PHE A 111 -11.97 17.97 -4.03
CA PHE A 111 -12.78 16.76 -3.92
C PHE A 111 -13.26 16.23 -5.28
N HIS A 112 -13.53 17.10 -6.26
CA HIS A 112 -13.76 16.68 -7.65
C HIS A 112 -12.53 15.97 -8.23
N PHE A 113 -11.34 16.51 -7.97
CA PHE A 113 -10.08 15.87 -8.37
C PHE A 113 -9.92 14.47 -7.75
N ILE A 114 -10.11 14.34 -6.43
CA ILE A 114 -10.05 13.05 -5.73
C ILE A 114 -11.05 12.05 -6.30
N LYS A 115 -12.31 12.46 -6.56
CA LYS A 115 -13.28 11.59 -7.23
C LYS A 115 -12.79 11.13 -8.60
N GLY A 116 -12.23 12.03 -9.40
CA GLY A 116 -11.62 11.71 -10.68
C GLY A 116 -10.57 10.60 -10.58
N GLN A 117 -9.63 10.74 -9.65
CA GLN A 117 -8.60 9.73 -9.39
C GLN A 117 -9.20 8.39 -8.95
N LEU A 118 -10.17 8.42 -8.03
CA LEU A 118 -10.79 7.19 -7.52
C LEU A 118 -11.57 6.44 -8.60
N TYR A 119 -12.30 7.13 -9.48
CA TYR A 119 -12.97 6.50 -10.60
C TYR A 119 -11.98 5.93 -11.62
N TYR A 120 -10.87 6.62 -11.88
CA TYR A 120 -9.79 6.10 -12.71
C TYR A 120 -9.22 4.79 -12.14
N LEU A 121 -8.91 4.77 -10.84
CA LEU A 121 -8.40 3.56 -10.15
C LEU A 121 -9.41 2.40 -10.16
N LYS A 122 -10.71 2.70 -10.18
CA LYS A 122 -11.79 1.70 -10.28
C LYS A 122 -12.04 1.23 -11.73
N GLY A 123 -11.38 1.83 -12.72
CA GLY A 123 -11.58 1.54 -14.14
C GLY A 123 -12.82 2.18 -14.77
N ASP A 124 -13.53 3.06 -14.05
CA ASP A 124 -14.66 3.82 -14.61
C ASP A 124 -14.15 5.15 -15.20
N PHE A 125 -13.63 5.06 -16.41
CA PHE A 125 -12.97 6.18 -17.08
C PHE A 125 -13.94 7.30 -17.47
N GLN A 126 -15.21 6.99 -17.71
CA GLN A 126 -16.22 8.01 -18.03
C GLN A 126 -16.54 8.86 -16.81
N SER A 127 -16.80 8.25 -15.65
CA SER A 127 -16.99 8.96 -14.39
C SER A 127 -15.74 9.72 -13.98
N ALA A 128 -14.55 9.18 -14.25
CA ALA A 128 -13.28 9.87 -14.02
C ALA A 128 -13.20 11.17 -14.84
N LYS A 129 -13.45 11.09 -16.16
CA LYS A 129 -13.48 12.23 -17.07
C LYS A 129 -14.41 13.33 -16.58
N GLU A 130 -15.64 12.97 -16.22
CA GLU A 130 -16.65 13.93 -15.77
C GLU A 130 -16.29 14.64 -14.47
N ASN A 131 -15.61 13.96 -13.53
CA ASN A 131 -15.19 14.59 -12.28
C ASN A 131 -13.97 15.49 -12.49
N LEU A 132 -13.01 15.05 -13.30
CA LEU A 132 -11.83 15.85 -13.64
C LEU A 132 -12.19 17.11 -14.43
N SER A 133 -13.20 17.05 -15.31
CA SER A 133 -13.63 18.21 -16.10
C SER A 133 -14.40 19.27 -15.30
N LYS A 134 -14.89 18.93 -14.09
CA LYS A 134 -15.64 19.86 -13.22
C LYS A 134 -14.74 20.81 -12.43
N ILE A 135 -13.45 20.52 -12.35
CA ILE A 135 -12.50 21.26 -11.51
C ILE A 135 -12.36 22.70 -12.00
N ASN A 136 -12.64 23.67 -11.13
CA ASN A 136 -12.42 25.08 -11.40
C ASN A 136 -11.16 25.59 -10.70
N PHE A 137 -10.03 25.62 -11.43
CA PHE A 137 -8.73 26.06 -10.90
C PHE A 137 -8.70 27.49 -10.36
N LYS A 138 -9.62 28.37 -10.79
CA LYS A 138 -9.68 29.76 -10.30
C LYS A 138 -10.05 29.83 -8.82
N LYS A 139 -10.85 28.88 -8.32
CA LYS A 139 -11.27 28.79 -6.91
C LYS A 139 -10.21 28.11 -6.02
N ILE A 140 -9.19 27.51 -6.63
CA ILE A 140 -8.10 26.88 -5.91
C ILE A 140 -7.11 27.96 -5.48
N TRP A 141 -6.69 27.86 -4.22
CA TRP A 141 -5.67 28.71 -3.63
C TRP A 141 -4.39 28.70 -4.46
N LYS A 142 -3.80 29.88 -4.69
CA LYS A 142 -2.69 30.07 -5.64
C LYS A 142 -1.53 29.10 -5.41
N ARG A 143 -1.21 28.80 -4.15
CA ARG A 143 -0.14 27.87 -3.76
C ARG A 143 -0.33 26.45 -4.30
N PHE A 144 -1.58 25.97 -4.41
CA PHE A 144 -1.89 24.60 -4.83
C PHE A 144 -2.32 24.49 -6.29
N ARG A 145 -2.60 25.62 -6.95
CA ARG A 145 -3.21 25.65 -8.28
C ARG A 145 -2.35 24.98 -9.34
N THR A 146 -1.06 25.31 -9.41
CA THR A 146 -0.14 24.74 -10.41
C THR A 146 0.00 23.23 -10.26
N TYR A 147 0.17 22.79 -9.02
CA TYR A 147 0.26 21.37 -8.68
C TYR A 147 -1.00 20.62 -9.11
N LEU A 148 -2.19 21.09 -8.69
CA LEU A 148 -3.43 20.39 -9.03
C LEU A 148 -3.73 20.45 -10.52
N PHE A 149 -3.42 21.56 -11.18
CA PHE A 149 -3.58 21.67 -12.63
C PHE A 149 -2.76 20.58 -13.34
N LEU A 150 -1.46 20.51 -13.06
CA LEU A 150 -0.58 19.52 -13.69
C LEU A 150 -1.06 18.09 -13.45
N GLU A 151 -1.41 17.75 -12.20
CA GLU A 151 -1.87 16.41 -11.85
C GLU A 151 -3.20 16.08 -12.52
N SER A 152 -4.15 17.02 -12.53
CA SER A 152 -5.44 16.83 -13.19
C SER A 152 -5.33 16.66 -14.70
N THR A 153 -4.47 17.43 -15.36
CA THR A 153 -4.19 17.33 -16.80
C THR A 153 -3.57 15.98 -17.13
N PHE A 154 -2.65 15.49 -16.30
CA PHE A 154 -2.07 14.16 -16.45
C PHE A 154 -3.15 13.06 -16.36
N TYR A 155 -4.03 13.11 -15.36
CA TYR A 155 -5.13 12.14 -15.27
C TYR A 155 -6.14 12.27 -16.42
N GLN A 156 -6.41 13.48 -16.91
CA GLN A 156 -7.27 13.69 -18.08
C GLN A 156 -6.67 13.08 -19.35
N LEU A 157 -5.35 13.20 -19.56
CA LEU A 157 -4.66 12.51 -20.65
C LEU A 157 -4.77 10.99 -20.51
N LEU A 158 -4.45 10.44 -19.34
CA LEU A 158 -4.56 8.99 -19.10
C LEU A 158 -5.97 8.46 -19.36
N VAL A 159 -6.99 9.15 -18.86
CA VAL A 159 -8.40 8.84 -19.11
C VAL A 159 -8.72 8.92 -20.61
N SER A 160 -8.25 9.95 -21.31
CA SER A 160 -8.47 10.12 -22.75
C SER A 160 -7.85 8.98 -23.56
N ILE A 161 -6.63 8.54 -23.19
CA ILE A 161 -5.98 7.37 -23.79
C ILE A 161 -6.81 6.10 -23.58
N HIS A 162 -7.28 5.85 -22.35
CA HIS A 162 -8.07 4.65 -22.04
C HIS A 162 -9.43 4.64 -22.74
N LEU A 163 -10.03 5.82 -22.95
CA LEU A 163 -11.28 5.99 -23.70
C LEU A 163 -11.07 6.05 -25.22
N GLN A 164 -9.83 6.02 -25.71
CA GLN A 164 -9.50 6.24 -27.13
C GLN A 164 -10.09 7.54 -27.68
N ASP A 165 -10.02 8.61 -26.87
CA ASP A 165 -10.57 9.93 -27.21
C ASP A 165 -9.61 10.70 -28.13
N GLU A 166 -9.60 10.31 -29.41
CA GLU A 166 -8.74 10.85 -30.47
C GLU A 166 -8.83 12.38 -30.62
N LYS A 167 -9.91 13.00 -30.13
CA LYS A 167 -10.09 14.46 -30.17
C LYS A 167 -9.33 15.17 -29.06
N ASN A 168 -9.28 14.58 -27.86
CA ASN A 168 -8.67 15.23 -26.70
C ASN A 168 -7.20 14.85 -26.52
N ILE A 169 -6.77 13.67 -26.97
CA ILE A 169 -5.36 13.23 -26.86
C ILE A 169 -4.37 14.26 -27.45
N PRO A 170 -4.59 14.81 -28.67
CA PRO A 170 -3.64 15.78 -29.24
C PRO A 170 -3.47 17.07 -28.42
N LEU A 171 -4.48 17.46 -27.62
CA LEU A 171 -4.43 18.66 -26.79
C LEU A 171 -3.40 18.59 -25.66
N PHE A 172 -2.88 17.39 -25.36
CA PHE A 172 -1.89 17.16 -24.32
C PHE A 172 -0.50 16.84 -24.89
N GLU A 173 -0.38 16.72 -26.21
CA GLU A 173 0.90 16.48 -26.92
C GLU A 173 1.57 17.79 -27.39
N GLU A 174 0.82 18.90 -27.40
CA GLU A 174 1.29 20.28 -27.66
C GLU A 174 1.85 20.96 -26.41
#